data_AF-A0A1T4ZGL9-F1
#
_entry.id   AF-A0A1T4ZGL9-F1
#
_cell.length_a   1.000
_cell.length_b   1.000
_cell.length_c   1.000
_cell.angle_alpha   90.00
_cell.angle_beta   90.00
_cell.angle_gamma   90.00
#
_symmetry.space_group_name_H-M   'P 1'
#
loop_
_entity.id
_entity.type
_entity.pdbx_description
1 polymer ?
#
loop_
_entity_poly.entity_id
_entity_poly.type
_entity_poly.pdbx_seq_one_letter_code
_entity_poly.pdbx_strand_id
1 'polypeptide(L)'
;MTETNIQDVLAFLEQIIPDTPEMQLIERQELFRLTLTQVMRNLRKKSGLTQAELAEKMGVGQSWVSKLESANNDHAFESVLAYLDALGADFEVTILLKGKKVAVIPALLRMTPEEFEASLSTVLDVSEELENNHQDINKIPLNRIKLPIG
;
A
#
# COMPACT_ATOMS: atom_id res chain seq x y z
N MET A 1 -21.26 -8.56 -29.29
CA MET A 1 -20.40 -7.66 -28.51
C MET A 1 -18.98 -8.10 -28.79
N THR A 2 -18.17 -7.29 -29.46
CA THR A 2 -16.77 -7.62 -29.74
C THR A 2 -16.02 -7.68 -28.42
N GLU A 3 -15.45 -8.84 -28.10
CA GLU A 3 -14.44 -8.93 -27.03
C GLU A 3 -13.26 -8.06 -27.45
N THR A 4 -13.08 -6.94 -26.74
CA THR A 4 -11.88 -6.11 -26.90
C THR A 4 -10.68 -6.92 -26.42
N ASN A 5 -9.81 -7.31 -27.35
CA ASN A 5 -8.57 -8.01 -27.05
C ASN A 5 -7.61 -7.06 -26.32
N ILE A 6 -7.08 -7.48 -25.16
CA ILE A 6 -6.12 -6.69 -24.37
C ILE A 6 -4.90 -6.32 -25.22
N GLN A 7 -4.46 -7.20 -26.13
CA GLN A 7 -3.31 -6.95 -26.99
C GLN A 7 -3.57 -5.79 -27.97
N ASP A 8 -4.81 -5.66 -28.47
CA ASP A 8 -5.18 -4.58 -29.39
C ASP A 8 -5.25 -3.24 -28.66
N VAL A 9 -5.69 -3.25 -27.39
CA VAL A 9 -5.68 -2.06 -26.53
C VAL A 9 -4.24 -1.62 -26.23
N LEU A 10 -3.36 -2.55 -25.86
CA LEU A 10 -1.95 -2.22 -25.58
C LEU A 10 -1.25 -1.65 -26.83
N ALA A 11 -1.43 -2.28 -27.99
CA ALA A 11 -0.85 -1.81 -29.24
C ALA A 11 -1.36 -0.40 -29.65
N PHE A 12 -2.62 -0.08 -29.34
CA PHE A 12 -3.16 1.26 -29.54
C PHE A 12 -2.58 2.29 -28.56
N LEU A 13 -2.44 1.92 -27.29
CA LEU A 13 -1.84 2.77 -26.27
C LEU A 13 -0.38 3.11 -26.61
N GLU A 14 0.41 2.14 -27.06
CA GLU A 14 1.80 2.34 -27.52
C GLU A 14 1.93 3.36 -28.66
N GLN A 15 0.88 3.55 -29.47
CA GLN A 15 0.90 4.52 -30.58
C GLN A 15 0.63 5.96 -30.15
N ILE A 16 -0.07 6.15 -29.02
CA ILE A 16 -0.58 7.46 -28.58
C ILE A 16 0.18 7.96 -27.35
N ILE A 17 0.69 7.03 -26.55
CA ILE A 17 1.43 7.29 -25.33
C ILE A 17 2.93 7.26 -25.64
N PRO A 18 3.67 8.34 -25.35
CA PRO A 18 5.10 8.37 -25.60
C PRO A 18 5.85 7.42 -24.64
N ASP A 19 6.74 6.59 -25.19
CA ASP A 19 7.61 5.70 -24.41
C ASP A 19 8.78 6.49 -23.77
N THR A 20 8.50 7.18 -22.67
CA THR A 20 9.52 7.87 -21.86
C THR A 20 9.62 7.29 -20.45
N PRO A 21 10.78 7.43 -19.77
CA PRO A 21 10.94 6.96 -18.38
C PRO A 21 9.89 7.50 -17.42
N GLU A 22 9.46 8.76 -17.59
CA GLU A 22 8.42 9.41 -16.80
C GLU A 22 7.07 8.75 -17.04
N MET A 23 6.73 8.48 -18.31
CA MET A 23 5.47 7.85 -18.65
C MET A 23 5.39 6.41 -18.15
N GLN A 24 6.48 5.64 -18.31
CA GLN A 24 6.57 4.29 -17.76
C GLN A 24 6.41 4.28 -16.22
N LEU A 25 6.88 5.32 -15.53
CA LEU A 25 6.66 5.45 -14.08
C LEU A 25 5.19 5.67 -13.76
N ILE A 26 4.52 6.57 -14.48
CA ILE A 26 3.09 6.83 -14.33
C ILE A 26 2.29 5.54 -14.58
N GLU A 27 2.57 4.80 -15.65
CA GLU A 27 1.89 3.53 -15.94
C GLU A 27 2.03 2.49 -14.83
N ARG A 28 3.25 2.33 -14.29
CA ARG A 28 3.51 1.41 -13.17
C ARG A 28 2.79 1.86 -11.90
N GLN A 29 2.73 3.17 -11.64
CA GLN A 29 1.98 3.73 -10.52
C GLN A 29 0.48 3.49 -10.67
N GLU A 30 -0.07 3.67 -11.87
CA GLU A 30 -1.49 3.40 -12.15
C GLU A 30 -1.83 1.92 -12.04
N LEU A 31 -0.97 1.02 -12.54
CA LEU A 31 -1.16 -0.42 -12.36
C LEU A 31 -1.18 -0.81 -10.87
N PHE A 32 -0.26 -0.25 -10.09
CA PHE A 32 -0.25 -0.44 -8.63
C PHE A 32 -1.56 0.04 -7.99
N ARG A 33 -2.01 1.25 -8.32
CA ARG A 33 -3.26 1.84 -7.80
C ARG A 33 -4.47 0.99 -8.13
N LEU A 34 -4.63 0.60 -9.40
CA LEU A 34 -5.74 -0.26 -9.85
C LEU A 34 -5.75 -1.59 -9.09
N THR A 35 -4.59 -2.21 -8.93
CA THR A 35 -4.46 -3.50 -8.24
C THR A 35 -4.82 -3.36 -6.77
N LEU A 36 -4.28 -2.35 -6.08
CA LEU A 36 -4.57 -2.08 -4.67
C LEU A 36 -6.06 -1.79 -4.45
N THR A 37 -6.65 -0.90 -5.25
CA THR A 37 -8.08 -0.59 -5.20
C THR A 37 -8.93 -1.85 -5.43
N GLN A 38 -8.56 -2.71 -6.38
CA GLN A 38 -9.29 -3.94 -6.63
C GLN A 38 -9.21 -4.92 -5.45
N VAL A 39 -8.05 -5.04 -4.80
CA VAL A 39 -7.87 -5.85 -3.58
C VAL A 39 -8.75 -5.32 -2.45
N MET A 40 -8.75 -4.00 -2.20
CA MET A 40 -9.59 -3.36 -1.19
C MET A 40 -11.08 -3.64 -1.42
N ARG A 41 -11.56 -3.44 -2.66
CA ARG A 41 -12.95 -3.75 -3.06
C ARG A 41 -13.30 -5.21 -2.80
N ASN A 42 -12.38 -6.12 -3.11
CA ASN A 42 -12.58 -7.55 -2.89
C ASN A 42 -12.64 -7.89 -1.40
N LEU A 43 -11.79 -7.28 -0.57
CA LEU A 43 -11.82 -7.45 0.88
C LEU A 43 -13.15 -6.98 1.46
N ARG A 44 -13.60 -5.77 1.13
CA ARG A 44 -14.91 -5.27 1.59
C ARG A 44 -16.05 -6.21 1.20
N LYS A 45 -16.08 -6.66 -0.05
CA LYS A 45 -17.10 -7.61 -0.54
C LYS A 45 -17.04 -8.94 0.21
N LYS A 46 -15.84 -9.47 0.48
CA LYS A 46 -15.66 -10.70 1.28
C LYS A 46 -16.13 -10.53 2.72
N SER A 47 -16.01 -9.33 3.27
CA SER A 47 -16.55 -8.97 4.58
C SER A 47 -18.08 -8.73 4.57
N GLY A 48 -18.74 -8.89 3.42
CA GLY A 48 -20.20 -8.75 3.30
C GLY A 48 -20.72 -7.32 3.33
N LEU A 49 -19.84 -6.31 3.27
CA LEU A 49 -20.22 -4.91 3.41
C LEU A 49 -20.48 -4.25 2.05
N THR A 50 -21.50 -3.41 1.98
CA THR A 50 -21.69 -2.39 0.94
C THR A 50 -20.74 -1.21 1.15
N GLN A 51 -20.64 -0.32 0.16
CA GLN A 51 -19.85 0.91 0.33
C GLN A 51 -20.45 1.83 1.42
N ALA A 52 -21.78 1.84 1.57
CA ALA A 52 -22.47 2.65 2.56
C ALA A 52 -22.20 2.14 3.98
N GLU A 53 -22.28 0.83 4.19
CA GLU A 53 -22.01 0.22 5.50
C GLU A 53 -20.54 0.36 5.93
N LEU A 54 -19.60 0.22 4.99
CA LEU A 54 -18.20 0.51 5.30
C LEU A 54 -18.00 1.99 5.66
N ALA A 55 -18.62 2.91 4.91
CA ALA A 55 -18.53 4.33 5.20
C ALA A 55 -19.12 4.68 6.57
N GLU A 56 -20.25 4.08 6.93
CA GLU A 56 -20.86 4.21 8.26
C GLU A 56 -19.92 3.72 9.36
N LYS A 57 -19.30 2.55 9.18
CA LYS A 57 -18.30 2.01 10.12
C LYS A 57 -17.09 2.93 10.28
N MET A 58 -16.71 3.63 9.22
CA MET A 58 -15.62 4.60 9.20
C MET A 58 -16.02 6.00 9.70
N GLY A 59 -17.31 6.25 9.96
CA GLY A 59 -17.80 7.58 10.32
C GLY A 59 -17.68 8.64 9.20
N VAL A 60 -17.66 8.21 7.94
CA VAL A 60 -17.55 9.10 6.75
C VAL A 60 -18.74 8.94 5.81
N GLY A 61 -18.87 9.84 4.83
CA GLY A 61 -19.90 9.70 3.80
C GLY A 61 -19.59 8.59 2.79
N GLN A 62 -20.62 7.92 2.25
CA GLN A 62 -20.45 6.86 1.22
C GLN A 62 -19.65 7.34 0.00
N SER A 63 -19.73 8.62 -0.35
CA SER A 63 -18.95 9.21 -1.45
C SER A 63 -17.44 9.14 -1.22
N TRP A 64 -16.99 9.11 0.04
CA TRP A 64 -15.58 8.91 0.39
C TRP A 64 -15.11 7.52 -0.01
N VAL A 65 -15.85 6.47 0.38
CA VAL A 65 -15.57 5.07 0.00
C VAL A 65 -15.67 4.89 -1.51
N SER A 66 -16.68 5.50 -2.15
CA SER A 66 -16.83 5.42 -3.61
C SER A 66 -15.67 6.08 -4.36
N LYS A 67 -15.13 7.20 -3.85
CA LYS A 67 -13.95 7.84 -4.45
C LYS A 67 -12.74 6.95 -4.29
N LEU A 68 -12.52 6.41 -3.09
CA LEU A 68 -11.40 5.52 -2.77
C LEU A 68 -11.41 4.21 -3.60
N GLU A 69 -12.60 3.72 -3.95
CA GLU A 69 -12.77 2.55 -4.81
C GLU A 69 -12.80 2.86 -6.31
N SER A 70 -12.66 4.13 -6.70
CA SER A 70 -12.61 4.56 -8.09
C SER A 70 -11.17 4.60 -8.59
N ALA A 71 -10.98 4.15 -9.83
CA ALA A 71 -9.71 4.19 -10.56
C ALA A 71 -9.22 5.61 -10.90
N ASN A 72 -10.09 6.62 -10.76
CA ASN A 72 -9.86 7.95 -11.31
C ASN A 72 -9.55 9.03 -10.26
N ASN A 73 -9.11 8.63 -9.06
CA ASN A 73 -8.79 9.56 -7.97
C ASN A 73 -7.45 9.20 -7.33
N ASP A 74 -6.68 10.24 -7.00
CA ASP A 74 -5.52 10.12 -6.12
C ASP A 74 -5.97 9.78 -4.70
N HIS A 75 -5.43 8.70 -4.15
CA HIS A 75 -5.67 8.30 -2.77
C HIS A 75 -4.46 8.64 -1.93
N ALA A 76 -4.66 9.46 -0.89
CA ALA A 76 -3.69 9.58 0.18
C ALA A 76 -3.45 8.20 0.79
N PHE A 77 -2.21 7.89 1.13
CA PHE A 77 -1.85 6.58 1.68
C PHE A 77 -2.59 6.31 3.00
N GLU A 78 -2.81 7.36 3.79
CA GLU A 78 -3.59 7.37 5.03
C GLU A 78 -5.04 6.91 4.80
N SER A 79 -5.65 7.26 3.66
CA SER A 79 -7.00 6.81 3.31
C SER A 79 -7.05 5.30 3.07
N VAL A 80 -5.99 4.72 2.49
CA VAL A 80 -5.88 3.27 2.32
C VAL A 80 -5.80 2.58 3.67
N LEU A 81 -4.96 3.09 4.58
CA LEU A 81 -4.82 2.53 5.93
C LEU A 81 -6.14 2.60 6.71
N ALA A 82 -6.83 3.75 6.71
CA ALA A 82 -8.11 3.89 7.39
C ALA A 82 -9.18 2.91 6.85
N TYR A 83 -9.19 2.69 5.54
CA TYR A 83 -10.09 1.72 4.91
C TYR A 83 -9.77 0.28 5.34
N LEU A 84 -8.49 -0.09 5.38
CA LEU A 84 -8.06 -1.43 5.80
C LEU A 84 -8.33 -1.67 7.29
N ASP A 85 -8.09 -0.67 8.14
CA ASP A 85 -8.43 -0.72 9.57
C ASP A 85 -9.92 -0.96 9.79
N ALA A 86 -10.78 -0.24 9.06
CA ALA A 86 -12.23 -0.46 9.13
C ALA A 86 -12.66 -1.87 8.68
N LEU A 87 -11.85 -2.55 7.88
CA LEU A 87 -12.05 -3.96 7.53
C LEU A 87 -11.37 -4.94 8.49
N GLY A 88 -10.60 -4.45 9.46
CA GLY A 88 -9.80 -5.25 10.40
C GLY A 88 -8.60 -5.91 9.74
N ALA A 89 -8.07 -5.33 8.66
CA ALA A 89 -6.94 -5.83 7.92
C ALA A 89 -5.68 -5.01 8.22
N ASP A 90 -4.57 -5.69 8.50
CA ASP A 90 -3.25 -5.07 8.53
C ASP A 90 -2.66 -4.92 7.13
N PHE A 91 -1.64 -4.09 7.00
CA PHE A 91 -0.95 -3.82 5.74
C PHE A 91 0.56 -3.99 5.92
N GLU A 92 1.27 -4.41 4.87
CA GLU A 92 2.73 -4.51 4.90
C GLU A 92 3.32 -4.02 3.58
N VAL A 93 4.34 -3.17 3.66
CA VAL A 93 5.13 -2.73 2.49
C VAL A 93 6.45 -3.49 2.47
N THR A 94 6.75 -4.14 1.35
CA THR A 94 8.09 -4.66 1.07
C THR A 94 8.83 -3.71 0.13
N ILE A 95 10.01 -3.23 0.54
CA ILE A 95 10.91 -2.44 -0.29
C ILE A 95 11.92 -3.38 -0.95
N LEU A 96 12.08 -3.25 -2.28
CA LEU A 96 13.04 -4.02 -3.06
C LEU A 96 14.13 -3.10 -3.61
N LEU A 97 15.39 -3.52 -3.47
CA LEU A 97 16.55 -2.89 -4.10
C LEU A 97 17.24 -3.92 -4.99
N LYS A 98 17.37 -3.61 -6.29
CA LYS A 98 17.97 -4.51 -7.30
C LYS A 98 17.33 -5.91 -7.28
N GLY A 99 15.99 -5.96 -7.12
CA GLY A 99 15.22 -7.20 -7.06
C GLY A 99 15.31 -7.98 -5.74
N LYS A 100 16.08 -7.52 -4.76
CA LYS A 100 16.19 -8.15 -3.44
C LYS A 100 15.31 -7.40 -2.44
N LYS A 101 14.55 -8.14 -1.62
CA LYS A 101 13.85 -7.55 -0.49
C LYS A 101 14.88 -6.96 0.47
N VAL A 102 14.78 -5.66 0.71
CA VAL A 102 15.68 -4.96 1.61
C VAL A 102 14.98 -4.50 2.87
N ALA A 103 13.70 -4.13 2.82
CA ALA A 103 12.96 -3.79 4.04
C ALA A 103 11.53 -4.31 3.98
N VAL A 104 10.98 -4.59 5.14
CA VAL A 104 9.58 -4.96 5.34
C VAL A 104 9.04 -4.04 6.44
N ILE A 105 8.03 -3.25 6.11
CA ILE A 105 7.45 -2.24 6.98
C ILE A 105 5.97 -2.62 7.18
N PRO A 106 5.63 -3.27 8.30
CA PRO A 106 4.25 -3.56 8.63
C PRO A 106 3.55 -2.31 9.20
N ALA A 107 2.30 -2.13 8.82
CA ALA A 107 1.32 -1.26 9.47
C ALA A 107 0.34 -2.17 10.21
N LEU A 108 0.66 -2.45 11.48
CA LEU A 108 -0.19 -3.21 12.40
C LEU A 108 -1.27 -2.27 12.95
N LEU A 109 -2.39 -2.19 12.25
CA LEU A 109 -3.43 -1.18 12.49
C LEU A 109 -4.25 -1.48 13.75
N ARG A 110 -4.21 -2.75 14.21
CA ARG A 110 -4.92 -3.22 15.40
C ARG A 110 -4.05 -3.33 16.66
N MET A 111 -2.90 -2.68 16.65
CA MET A 111 -1.95 -2.71 17.76
C MET A 111 -2.52 -2.05 19.02
N THR A 112 -2.27 -2.67 20.18
CA THR A 112 -2.59 -2.08 21.49
C THR A 112 -1.64 -0.92 21.82
N PRO A 113 -2.02 0.02 22.71
CA PRO A 113 -1.11 1.07 23.16
C PRO A 113 0.22 0.53 23.69
N GLU A 114 0.19 -0.56 24.44
CA GLU A 114 1.38 -1.20 25.01
C GLU A 114 2.29 -1.78 23.92
N GLU A 115 1.73 -2.45 22.91
CA GLU A 115 2.48 -2.96 21.76
C GLU A 115 3.05 -1.81 20.90
N PHE A 116 2.33 -0.69 20.81
CA PHE A 116 2.77 0.50 20.08
C PHE A 116 3.97 1.16 20.76
N GLU A 117 3.93 1.33 22.08
CA GLU A 117 5.05 1.85 22.87
C GLU A 117 6.28 0.95 22.74
N ALA A 118 6.11 -0.38 22.84
CA ALA A 118 7.20 -1.34 22.66
C ALA A 118 7.81 -1.29 21.24
N SER A 119 6.97 -1.07 20.22
CA SER A 119 7.41 -0.96 18.83
C SER A 119 8.16 0.35 18.55
N LEU A 120 7.73 1.48 19.15
CA LEU A 120 8.39 2.77 19.02
C LEU A 120 9.81 2.77 19.58
N SER A 121 10.02 2.18 20.77
CA SER A 121 11.36 2.01 21.35
C SER A 121 12.29 1.31 20.38
N THR A 122 11.81 0.23 19.77
CA THR A 122 12.59 -0.58 18.82
C THR A 122 12.95 0.21 17.55
N VAL A 123 12.03 1.01 17.01
CA VAL A 123 12.29 1.84 15.83
C VAL A 123 13.30 2.95 16.11
N LEU A 124 13.17 3.61 17.26
CA LEU A 124 14.06 4.70 17.66
C LEU A 124 15.49 4.20 17.91
N ASP A 125 15.64 3.02 18.53
CA ASP A 125 16.95 2.38 18.75
C ASP A 125 17.64 2.01 17.42
N VAL A 126 16.86 1.59 16.41
CA VAL A 126 17.39 1.28 15.07
C VAL A 126 17.87 2.54 14.34
N SER A 127 17.19 3.68 14.49
CA SER A 127 17.65 4.96 13.88
C SER A 127 19.02 5.40 14.41
N GLU A 128 19.29 5.22 15.71
CA GLU A 128 20.60 5.58 16.29
C GLU A 128 21.74 4.66 15.80
N GLU A 129 21.47 3.37 15.56
CA GLU A 129 22.45 2.45 14.96
C GLU A 129 22.73 2.73 13.48
N LEU A 130 21.74 3.23 12.74
CA LEU A 130 21.90 3.62 11.33
C LEU A 130 22.77 4.88 11.17
N GLU A 131 22.58 5.86 12.06
CA GLU A 131 23.38 7.09 12.07
C GLU A 131 24.86 6.81 12.41
N ASN A 132 25.12 5.85 13.30
CA ASN A 132 26.47 5.47 13.70
C ASN A 132 27.22 4.59 12.67
N ASN A 133 26.51 3.95 11.73
CA ASN A 133 27.08 3.06 10.71
C ASN A 133 27.20 3.68 9.31
N HIS A 134 27.06 5.01 9.19
CA HIS A 134 27.03 5.76 7.92
C HIS A 134 28.23 5.60 6.96
N GLN A 135 29.25 4.78 7.26
CA GLN A 135 30.37 4.54 6.35
C GLN A 135 30.25 3.29 5.46
N ASP A 136 29.25 2.42 5.65
CA ASP A 136 29.11 1.25 4.77
C ASP A 136 27.67 0.77 4.63
N ILE A 137 26.97 1.26 3.60
CA ILE A 137 25.57 0.92 3.26
C ILE A 137 25.32 -0.59 3.05
N ASN A 138 26.38 -1.39 2.89
CA ASN A 138 26.30 -2.84 2.75
C ASN A 138 26.18 -3.59 4.09
N LYS A 139 26.32 -2.89 5.23
CA LYS A 139 26.27 -3.49 6.57
C LYS A 139 24.96 -3.25 7.31
N ILE A 140 24.01 -2.51 6.76
CA ILE A 140 22.75 -2.22 7.44
C ILE A 140 21.93 -3.53 7.55
N PRO A 141 21.71 -4.06 8.77
CA PRO A 141 20.93 -5.28 8.95
C PRO A 141 19.45 -4.93 8.87
N LEU A 142 18.94 -4.69 7.67
CA LEU A 142 17.51 -4.36 7.44
C LEU A 142 16.55 -5.53 7.75
N ASN A 143 17.07 -6.67 8.16
CA ASN A 143 16.33 -7.92 8.38
C ASN A 143 15.94 -8.15 9.86
N ARG A 144 15.93 -7.11 10.70
CA ARG A 144 15.75 -7.26 12.16
C ARG A 144 14.74 -6.32 12.81
N ILE A 145 13.78 -5.74 12.08
CA ILE A 145 12.57 -5.23 12.74
C ILE A 145 11.71 -6.44 13.10
N LYS A 146 12.12 -7.19 14.13
CA LYS A 146 11.24 -8.10 14.83
C LYS A 146 10.39 -7.23 15.73
N LEU A 147 9.21 -6.84 15.24
CA LEU A 147 8.20 -6.33 16.13
C LEU A 147 7.94 -7.39 17.21
N PRO A 148 7.76 -6.98 18.47
CA PRO A 148 7.40 -7.91 19.53
C PRO A 148 5.98 -8.41 19.24
N ILE A 149 5.88 -9.52 18.50
CA ILE A 149 4.63 -10.25 18.32
C ILE A 149 4.56 -11.28 19.45
N GLY A 150 3.63 -11.07 20.39
CA GLY A 150 3.23 -12.00 21.42
C GLY A 150 2.01 -12.81 21.00
#